data_AF-A0A1M3P2J2-F1
#
_entry.id   AF-A0A1M3P2J2-F1
#
_cell.length_a   1.000
_cell.length_b   1.000
_cell.length_c   1.000
_cell.angle_alpha   90.00
_cell.angle_beta   90.00
_cell.angle_gamma   90.00
#
_symmetry.space_group_name_H-M   'P 1'
#
loop_
_entity.id
_entity.type
_entity.pdbx_description
1 polymer ?
#
loop_
_entity_poly.entity_id
_entity_poly.type
_entity_poly.pdbx_seq_one_letter_code
_entity_poly.pdbx_strand_id
1 'polypeptide(L)'
;MDAFLDYDYVGAPWPQFPSAIAVGNGGFSLRSRRLLEACLDPRFRPGHPEDVIICHTNRALLEDVYDIRFAPVDLARRFSCERTGEAAKSFGFHGLFNMPREMGIEAFLVFFATLDRQFTGVRELCDLRDVLLCADEPAASVEAGRLLAYLVRYRWRDPAFWRYVRRKLAGGSSAVPFA
;
A
#
# COMPACT_ATOMS: atom_id res chain seq x y z
N MET A 1 0.82 25.19 9.94
CA MET A 1 1.53 24.02 10.45
C MET A 1 0.50 22.94 10.63
N ASP A 2 0.67 21.78 9.99
CA ASP A 2 -0.33 20.72 10.07
C ASP A 2 -0.23 19.99 11.41
N ALA A 3 -1.34 19.91 12.13
CA ALA A 3 -1.41 19.38 13.48
C ALA A 3 -1.43 17.84 13.51
N PHE A 4 -0.50 17.19 12.80
CA PHE A 4 -0.46 15.72 12.70
C PHE A 4 -0.30 15.03 14.05
N LEU A 5 0.46 15.65 14.97
CA LEU A 5 0.73 15.12 16.30
C LEU A 5 -0.47 15.21 17.26
N ASP A 6 -1.56 15.87 16.86
CA ASP A 6 -2.81 15.88 17.61
C ASP A 6 -3.64 14.61 17.37
N TYR A 7 -3.13 13.65 16.61
CA TYR A 7 -3.84 12.40 16.32
C TYR A 7 -2.96 11.20 16.63
N ASP A 8 -3.60 10.10 16.98
CA ASP A 8 -2.94 8.85 17.33
C ASP A 8 -2.65 7.99 16.10
N TYR A 9 -3.42 8.18 15.03
CA TYR A 9 -3.18 7.54 13.74
C TYR A 9 -3.40 8.53 12.59
N VAL A 10 -2.38 8.67 11.74
CA VAL A 10 -2.46 9.39 10.47
C VAL A 10 -1.86 8.51 9.39
N GLY A 11 -2.61 8.22 8.34
CA GLY A 11 -2.12 7.48 7.18
C GLY A 11 -3.00 7.78 5.97
N ALA A 12 -2.61 7.28 4.80
CA ALA A 12 -3.29 7.59 3.55
C ALA A 12 -4.76 7.11 3.58
N PRO A 13 -5.72 7.94 3.15
CA PRO A 13 -7.10 7.49 3.05
C PRO A 13 -7.27 6.38 2.01
N TRP A 14 -8.01 5.34 2.39
CA TRP A 14 -8.44 4.29 1.49
C TRP A 14 -9.67 4.71 0.68
N PRO A 15 -9.60 4.70 -0.66
CA PRO A 15 -10.72 5.16 -1.51
C PRO A 15 -11.95 4.25 -1.44
N GLN A 16 -11.80 2.99 -1.03
CA GLN A 16 -12.89 2.02 -0.93
C GLN A 16 -13.76 2.17 0.34
N PHE A 17 -13.35 3.02 1.28
CA PHE A 17 -14.08 3.23 2.54
C PHE A 17 -14.72 4.62 2.60
N PRO A 18 -15.88 4.76 3.29
CA PRO A 18 -16.47 6.07 3.56
C PRO A 18 -15.52 6.98 4.35
N SER A 19 -15.55 8.29 4.11
CA SER A 19 -14.64 9.27 4.72
C SER A 19 -14.49 9.17 6.24
N ALA A 20 -15.56 8.80 6.96
CA ALA A 20 -15.55 8.65 8.42
C ALA A 20 -14.57 7.56 8.93
N ILE A 21 -14.29 6.55 8.10
CA ILE A 21 -13.45 5.40 8.43
C ILE A 21 -12.40 5.12 7.34
N ALA A 22 -12.15 6.10 6.47
CA ALA A 22 -11.24 5.94 5.34
C ALA A 22 -9.77 6.03 5.73
N VAL A 23 -9.45 6.70 6.85
CA VAL A 23 -8.07 6.88 7.28
C VAL A 23 -7.51 5.56 7.78
N GLY A 24 -6.44 5.12 7.13
CA GLY A 24 -5.74 3.87 7.36
C GLY A 24 -4.42 3.89 6.59
N ASN A 25 -4.06 2.77 5.97
CA ASN A 25 -2.81 2.57 5.23
C ASN A 25 -1.56 2.69 6.12
N GLY A 26 -1.02 1.54 6.51
CA GLY A 26 0.12 1.48 7.41
C GLY A 26 1.46 1.82 6.78
N GLY A 27 1.55 1.85 5.44
CA GLY A 27 2.82 1.87 4.71
C GLY A 27 3.60 3.19 4.77
N PHE A 28 2.90 4.31 4.99
CA PHE A 28 3.49 5.57 5.46
C PHE A 28 2.49 6.20 6.43
N SER A 29 2.67 5.91 7.72
CA SER A 29 1.75 6.28 8.78
C SER A 29 2.48 6.85 10.00
N LEU A 30 1.83 7.81 10.66
CA LEU A 30 2.17 8.29 11.99
C LEU A 30 1.31 7.56 13.01
N ARG A 31 1.96 7.07 14.08
CA ARG A 31 1.30 6.30 15.14
C ARG A 31 1.79 6.78 16.49
N SER A 32 0.88 7.14 17.39
CA SER A 32 1.25 7.53 18.75
C SER A 32 1.68 6.31 19.56
N ARG A 33 2.49 6.54 20.60
CA ARG A 33 2.79 5.50 21.60
C ARG A 33 1.52 4.98 22.27
N ARG A 34 0.56 5.88 22.57
CA ARG A 34 -0.72 5.54 23.20
C ARG A 34 -1.49 4.51 22.37
N LEU A 35 -1.54 4.67 21.05
CA LEU A 35 -2.14 3.69 20.16
C LEU A 35 -1.46 2.32 20.25
N LEU A 36 -0.12 2.29 20.19
CA LEU A 36 0.63 1.04 20.21
C LEU A 36 0.43 0.28 21.54
N GLU A 37 0.37 1.00 22.66
CA GLU A 37 0.07 0.43 23.98
C GLU A 37 -1.38 -0.09 24.05
N ALA A 38 -2.34 0.62 23.46
CA ALA A 38 -3.75 0.19 23.41
C ALA A 38 -3.95 -1.11 22.60
N CYS A 39 -3.13 -1.34 21.58
CA CYS A 39 -3.16 -2.60 20.82
C CYS A 39 -2.76 -3.85 21.63
N LEU A 40 -2.22 -3.68 22.84
CA LEU A 40 -1.90 -4.78 23.76
C LEU A 40 -3.10 -5.23 24.61
N ASP A 41 -4.25 -4.57 24.51
CA ASP A 41 -5.47 -4.98 25.22
C ASP A 41 -5.86 -6.43 24.86
N PRO A 42 -6.17 -7.31 25.84
CA PRO A 42 -6.59 -8.69 25.57
C PRO A 42 -7.83 -8.83 24.67
N ARG A 43 -8.67 -7.80 24.56
CA ARG A 43 -9.84 -7.72 23.68
C ARG A 43 -9.48 -7.34 22.25
N PHE A 44 -8.29 -6.77 22.04
CA PHE A 44 -7.79 -6.45 20.71
C PHE A 44 -7.68 -7.73 19.89
N ARG A 45 -8.27 -7.73 18.70
CA ARG A 45 -8.31 -8.88 17.81
C ARG A 45 -7.13 -8.77 16.83
N PRO A 46 -6.04 -9.54 16.98
CA PRO A 46 -4.91 -9.48 16.06
C PRO A 46 -5.26 -10.11 14.71
N GLY A 47 -4.54 -9.72 13.66
CA GLY A 47 -4.68 -10.26 12.32
C GLY A 47 -3.77 -9.58 11.30
N HIS A 48 -3.98 -9.88 10.02
CA HIS A 48 -3.29 -9.25 8.91
C HIS A 48 -4.28 -8.86 7.79
N PRO A 49 -4.07 -7.72 7.11
CA PRO A 49 -2.98 -6.76 7.31
C PRO A 49 -3.20 -5.88 8.56
N GLU A 50 -2.10 -5.47 9.19
CA GLU A 50 -2.10 -4.85 10.53
C GLU A 50 -2.87 -3.51 10.57
N ASP A 51 -2.75 -2.69 9.53
CA ASP A 51 -3.43 -1.41 9.42
C ASP A 51 -4.96 -1.55 9.35
N VAL A 52 -5.48 -2.55 8.66
CA VAL A 52 -6.91 -2.90 8.66
C VAL A 52 -7.36 -3.34 10.05
N ILE A 53 -6.52 -4.10 10.74
CA ILE A 53 -6.82 -4.56 12.09
C ILE A 53 -6.91 -3.40 13.07
N ILE A 54 -6.00 -2.43 13.00
CA ILE A 54 -6.04 -1.21 13.83
C ILE A 54 -7.21 -0.32 13.41
N CYS A 55 -7.26 0.10 12.15
CA CYS A 55 -8.10 1.22 11.71
C CYS A 55 -9.54 0.84 11.45
N HIS A 56 -9.84 -0.46 11.34
CA HIS A 56 -11.17 -0.96 11.04
C HIS A 56 -11.66 -2.01 12.04
N THR A 57 -10.94 -3.12 12.22
CA THR A 57 -11.42 -4.23 13.06
C THR A 57 -11.53 -3.86 14.54
N ASN A 58 -10.54 -3.13 15.06
CA ASN A 58 -10.49 -2.75 16.48
C ASN A 58 -10.79 -1.26 16.70
N ARG A 59 -11.24 -0.54 15.67
CA ARG A 59 -11.43 0.91 15.72
C ARG A 59 -12.32 1.34 16.88
N ALA A 60 -13.50 0.72 17.02
CA ALA A 60 -14.44 1.04 18.09
C ALA A 60 -13.82 0.81 19.49
N LEU A 61 -13.10 -0.30 19.69
CA LEU A 61 -12.38 -0.55 20.95
C LEU A 61 -11.37 0.57 21.25
N LEU A 62 -10.61 0.97 20.24
CA LEU A 62 -9.57 2.00 20.37
C LEU A 62 -10.18 3.40 20.63
N GLU A 63 -11.23 3.78 19.90
CA GLU A 63 -11.91 5.06 20.07
C GLU A 63 -12.67 5.10 21.42
N ASP A 64 -13.49 4.10 21.72
CA ASP A 64 -14.41 4.14 22.86
C ASP A 64 -13.73 3.93 24.22
N VAL A 65 -12.68 3.10 24.27
CA VAL A 65 -12.02 2.73 25.55
C VAL A 65 -10.75 3.53 25.79
N TYR A 66 -9.99 3.80 24.73
CA TYR A 66 -8.66 4.40 24.83
C TYR A 66 -8.62 5.85 24.33
N ASP A 67 -9.75 6.37 23.85
CA ASP A 67 -9.88 7.71 23.30
C ASP A 67 -8.86 7.96 22.17
N ILE A 68 -8.57 6.91 21.38
CA ILE A 68 -7.67 7.01 20.24
C ILE A 68 -8.31 7.88 19.17
N ARG A 69 -7.57 8.87 18.69
CA ARG A 69 -8.01 9.81 17.66
C ARG A 69 -7.39 9.46 16.32
N PHE A 70 -8.19 8.92 15.41
CA PHE A 70 -7.81 8.82 14.00
C PHE A 70 -7.99 10.18 13.34
N ALA A 71 -7.06 10.56 12.48
CA ALA A 71 -7.13 11.86 11.81
C ALA A 71 -8.35 12.00 10.88
N PRO A 72 -8.87 13.22 10.69
CA PRO A 72 -9.88 13.48 9.66
C PRO A 72 -9.27 13.31 8.26
N VAL A 73 -10.11 12.89 7.31
CA VAL A 73 -9.67 12.51 5.96
C VAL A 73 -8.88 13.62 5.25
N ASP A 74 -9.25 14.89 5.41
CA ASP A 74 -8.57 16.00 4.72
C ASP A 74 -7.19 16.31 5.30
N LEU A 75 -6.98 16.04 6.60
CA LEU A 75 -5.65 16.10 7.19
C LEU A 75 -4.82 14.89 6.76
N ALA A 76 -5.42 13.71 6.74
CA ALA A 76 -4.76 12.49 6.27
C ALA A 76 -4.27 12.60 4.82
N ARG A 77 -5.04 13.21 3.91
CA ARG A 77 -4.61 13.48 2.51
C ARG A 77 -3.39 14.38 2.41
N ARG A 78 -3.21 15.31 3.34
CA ARG A 78 -2.03 16.20 3.40
C ARG A 78 -0.84 15.51 4.04
N PHE A 79 -1.07 14.47 4.84
CA PHE A 79 -0.01 13.68 5.44
C PHE A 79 0.54 12.62 4.48
N SER A 80 -0.33 11.80 3.88
CA SER A 80 0.09 10.64 3.11
C SER A 80 -0.83 10.33 1.94
N CYS A 81 -0.24 9.84 0.85
CA CYS A 81 -0.96 9.23 -0.26
C CYS A 81 -0.41 7.84 -0.60
N GLU A 82 -1.13 7.09 -1.43
CA GLU A 82 -0.66 5.80 -1.97
C GLU A 82 -0.99 5.70 -3.46
N ARG A 83 -2.17 5.16 -3.82
CA ARG A 83 -2.62 5.04 -5.23
C ARG A 83 -3.55 6.16 -5.67
N THR A 84 -4.04 6.95 -4.73
CA THR A 84 -4.91 8.10 -4.98
C THR A 84 -4.35 9.31 -4.27
N GLY A 85 -4.50 10.49 -4.89
CA GLY A 85 -3.86 11.72 -4.44
C GLY A 85 -2.60 12.05 -5.24
N GLU A 86 -1.93 13.14 -4.85
CA GLU A 86 -0.71 13.62 -5.47
C GLU A 86 0.40 13.61 -4.41
N ALA A 87 1.43 12.78 -4.61
CA ALA A 87 2.54 12.64 -3.66
C ALA A 87 3.22 13.98 -3.35
N ALA A 88 3.47 14.80 -4.38
CA ALA A 88 3.96 16.17 -4.26
C ALA A 88 3.10 17.13 -3.39
N LYS A 89 1.83 16.80 -3.12
CA LYS A 89 0.93 17.59 -2.25
C LYS A 89 0.75 17.00 -0.86
N SER A 90 1.41 15.89 -0.57
CA SER A 90 1.41 15.22 0.73
C SER A 90 2.78 15.26 1.38
N PHE A 91 2.83 15.12 2.70
CA PHE A 91 4.08 15.08 3.46
C PHE A 91 4.93 13.84 3.11
N GLY A 92 4.31 12.73 2.76
CA GLY A 92 4.98 11.56 2.21
C GLY A 92 4.00 10.62 1.51
N PHE A 93 4.47 9.44 1.12
CA PHE A 93 3.67 8.49 0.36
C PHE A 93 4.06 7.06 0.67
N HIS A 94 3.13 6.14 0.42
CA HIS A 94 3.38 4.72 0.39
C HIS A 94 3.49 4.21 -1.05
N GLY A 95 4.35 3.21 -1.26
CA GLY A 95 4.51 2.54 -2.55
C GLY A 95 5.71 3.04 -3.35
N LEU A 96 6.56 2.11 -3.77
CA LEU A 96 7.74 2.33 -4.61
C LEU A 96 7.39 2.99 -5.94
N PHE A 97 6.20 2.72 -6.48
CA PHE A 97 5.72 3.29 -7.73
C PHE A 97 5.51 4.81 -7.70
N ASN A 98 5.47 5.43 -6.52
CA ASN A 98 5.43 6.89 -6.39
C ASN A 98 6.82 7.53 -6.49
N MET A 99 7.90 6.78 -6.20
CA MET A 99 9.26 7.31 -6.20
C MET A 99 9.73 7.87 -7.56
N PRO A 100 9.49 7.21 -8.71
CA PRO A 100 9.92 7.74 -10.01
C PRO A 100 9.48 9.18 -10.28
N ARG A 101 8.29 9.56 -9.82
CA ARG A 101 7.75 10.92 -9.99
C ARG A 101 8.40 11.93 -9.06
N GLU A 102 8.74 11.51 -7.84
CA GLU A 102 9.25 12.40 -6.79
C GLU A 102 10.77 12.60 -6.85
N MET A 103 11.52 11.59 -7.31
CA MET A 103 12.99 11.66 -7.41
C MET A 103 13.52 11.76 -8.83
N GLY A 104 12.65 11.57 -9.85
CA GLY A 104 13.04 11.46 -11.25
C GLY A 104 13.45 10.03 -11.63
N ILE A 105 13.24 9.67 -12.91
CA ILE A 105 13.43 8.32 -13.42
C ILE A 105 14.88 7.85 -13.27
N GLU A 106 15.85 8.65 -13.68
CA GLU A 106 17.27 8.26 -13.64
C GLU A 106 17.73 7.93 -12.22
N ALA A 107 17.49 8.85 -11.27
CA ALA A 107 17.84 8.66 -9.87
C ALA A 107 17.09 7.46 -9.26
N PHE A 108 15.82 7.29 -9.61
CA PHE A 108 15.03 6.14 -9.20
C PHE A 108 15.63 4.83 -9.69
N LEU A 109 16.03 4.71 -10.95
CA LEU A 109 16.57 3.48 -11.51
C LEU A 109 17.90 3.09 -10.84
N VAL A 110 18.75 4.07 -10.53
CA VAL A 110 19.98 3.85 -9.75
C VAL A 110 19.66 3.30 -8.36
N PHE A 111 18.71 3.92 -7.66
CA PHE A 111 18.26 3.46 -6.34
C PHE A 111 17.61 2.07 -6.42
N PHE A 112 16.72 1.85 -7.37
CA PHE A 112 15.99 0.60 -7.55
C PHE A 112 16.92 -0.57 -7.85
N ALA A 113 18.03 -0.34 -8.54
CA ALA A 113 19.06 -1.35 -8.77
C ALA A 113 19.76 -1.84 -7.48
N THR A 114 19.71 -1.05 -6.40
CA THR A 114 20.25 -1.44 -5.08
C THR A 114 19.25 -2.20 -4.22
N LEU A 115 17.96 -2.18 -4.56
CA LEU A 115 16.92 -2.85 -3.81
C LEU A 115 16.86 -4.34 -4.15
N ASP A 116 16.71 -5.14 -3.11
CA ASP A 116 16.43 -6.55 -3.29
C ASP A 116 14.95 -6.76 -3.62
N ARG A 117 14.71 -7.19 -4.86
CA ARG A 117 13.37 -7.40 -5.42
C ARG A 117 12.56 -8.46 -4.67
N GLN A 118 13.18 -9.32 -3.87
CA GLN A 118 12.46 -10.35 -3.12
C GLN A 118 11.51 -9.77 -2.06
N PHE A 119 11.74 -8.53 -1.63
CA PHE A 119 10.92 -7.85 -0.62
C PHE A 119 9.86 -6.94 -1.23
N THR A 120 9.77 -6.83 -2.55
CA THR A 120 8.74 -6.02 -3.21
C THR A 120 7.55 -6.89 -3.59
N GLY A 121 6.35 -6.48 -3.17
CA GLY A 121 5.13 -7.19 -3.51
C GLY A 121 4.87 -7.20 -5.02
N VAL A 122 4.30 -8.31 -5.53
CA VAL A 122 3.97 -8.45 -6.96
C VAL A 122 3.09 -7.29 -7.45
N ARG A 123 2.12 -6.87 -6.64
CA ARG A 123 1.23 -5.76 -6.99
C ARG A 123 1.97 -4.44 -7.11
N GLU A 124 2.89 -4.18 -6.19
CA GLU A 124 3.71 -2.97 -6.19
C GLU A 124 4.65 -2.93 -7.41
N LEU A 125 5.20 -4.08 -7.81
CA LEU A 125 5.98 -4.19 -9.04
C LEU A 125 5.14 -3.99 -10.32
N CYS A 126 3.88 -4.43 -10.32
CA CYS A 126 2.95 -4.14 -11.43
C CYS A 126 2.67 -2.64 -11.53
N ASP A 127 2.34 -2.00 -10.40
CA ASP A 127 2.08 -0.56 -10.35
C ASP A 127 3.33 0.23 -10.81
N LEU A 128 4.52 -0.17 -10.36
CA LEU A 128 5.78 0.45 -10.78
C LEU A 128 6.04 0.29 -12.28
N ARG A 129 5.84 -0.92 -12.83
CA ARG A 129 5.98 -1.17 -14.27
C ARG A 129 5.10 -0.20 -15.06
N ASP A 130 3.84 -0.03 -14.65
CA ASP A 130 2.90 0.82 -15.36
C ASP A 130 3.33 2.30 -15.30
N VAL A 131 3.84 2.76 -14.15
CA VAL A 131 4.45 4.09 -14.03
C VAL A 131 5.65 4.27 -14.97
N LEU A 132 6.54 3.28 -15.05
CA LEU A 132 7.72 3.34 -15.91
C LEU A 132 7.37 3.27 -17.41
N LEU A 133 6.32 2.55 -17.80
CA LEU A 133 5.84 2.52 -19.19
C LEU A 133 5.22 3.85 -19.62
N CYS A 134 4.64 4.60 -18.68
CA CYS A 134 4.12 5.94 -18.93
C CYS A 134 5.19 7.02 -18.91
N ALA A 135 6.41 6.71 -18.48
CA ALA A 135 7.52 7.65 -18.53
C ALA A 135 8.04 7.77 -19.97
N ASP A 136 8.20 8.99 -20.48
CA ASP A 136 8.76 9.27 -21.80
C ASP A 136 10.30 9.22 -21.76
N GLU A 137 10.84 8.11 -21.22
CA GLU A 137 12.28 7.88 -21.05
C GLU A 137 12.68 6.46 -21.48
N PRO A 138 13.66 6.30 -22.40
CA PRO A 138 14.07 4.98 -22.88
C PRO A 138 14.54 4.02 -21.77
N ALA A 139 15.22 4.55 -20.75
CA ALA A 139 15.70 3.76 -19.62
C ALA A 139 14.54 3.19 -18.78
N ALA A 140 13.46 3.96 -18.60
CA ALA A 140 12.26 3.50 -17.89
C ALA A 140 11.58 2.35 -18.66
N SER A 141 11.46 2.48 -19.98
CA SER A 141 10.89 1.44 -20.84
C SER A 141 11.67 0.12 -20.77
N VAL A 142 13.01 0.18 -20.74
CA VAL A 142 13.86 -1.01 -20.59
C VAL A 142 13.63 -1.67 -19.23
N GLU A 143 13.59 -0.90 -18.15
CA GLU A 143 13.35 -1.47 -16.82
C GLU A 143 11.93 -2.04 -16.68
N ALA A 144 10.92 -1.39 -17.24
CA ALA A 144 9.56 -1.92 -17.29
C ALA A 144 9.51 -3.28 -18.01
N GLY A 145 10.26 -3.44 -19.10
CA GLY A 145 10.42 -4.72 -19.79
C GLY A 145 11.06 -5.81 -18.91
N ARG A 146 12.08 -5.45 -18.12
CA ARG A 146 12.72 -6.35 -17.15
C ARG A 146 11.75 -6.76 -16.03
N LEU A 147 10.97 -5.82 -15.51
CA LEU A 147 9.91 -6.09 -14.54
C LEU A 147 8.85 -7.03 -15.11
N LEU A 148 8.39 -6.81 -16.35
CA LEU A 148 7.44 -7.70 -17.01
C LEU A 148 7.98 -9.13 -17.10
N ALA A 149 9.22 -9.29 -17.57
CA ALA A 149 9.86 -10.60 -17.67
C ALA A 149 9.98 -11.29 -16.30
N TYR A 150 10.34 -10.53 -15.26
CA TYR A 150 10.39 -11.01 -13.89
C TYR A 150 9.01 -11.46 -13.39
N LEU A 151 7.97 -10.65 -13.58
CA LEU A 151 6.60 -10.93 -13.14
C LEU A 151 6.00 -12.16 -13.83
N VAL A 152 6.25 -12.33 -15.13
CA VAL A 152 5.86 -13.54 -15.87
C VAL A 152 6.53 -14.77 -15.28
N ARG A 153 7.84 -14.70 -15.01
CA ARG A 153 8.59 -15.80 -14.39
C ARG A 153 8.11 -16.10 -12.97
N TYR A 154 7.81 -15.08 -12.18
CA TYR A 154 7.26 -15.21 -10.84
C TYR A 154 5.92 -15.95 -10.88
N ARG A 155 5.00 -15.52 -11.76
CA ARG A 155 3.69 -16.16 -11.93
C ARG A 155 3.79 -17.61 -12.39
N TRP A 156 4.77 -17.93 -13.23
CA TRP A 156 5.09 -19.32 -13.60
C TRP A 156 5.64 -20.18 -12.46
N ARG A 157 6.19 -19.57 -11.42
CA ARG A 157 6.68 -20.28 -10.23
C ARG A 157 5.62 -20.43 -9.15
N ASP A 158 4.53 -19.67 -9.21
CA ASP A 158 3.45 -19.70 -8.24
C ASP A 158 2.60 -20.98 -8.37
N PRO A 159 2.58 -21.89 -7.36
CA PRO A 159 1.73 -23.07 -7.38
C PRO A 159 0.24 -22.75 -7.43
N ALA A 160 -0.20 -21.58 -6.92
CA ALA A 160 -1.59 -21.15 -7.01
C ALA A 160 -1.99 -20.83 -8.46
N PHE A 161 -1.11 -20.21 -9.24
CA PHE A 161 -1.32 -20.00 -10.67
C PHE A 161 -1.52 -21.33 -11.42
N TRP A 162 -0.68 -22.33 -11.18
CA TRP A 162 -0.86 -23.65 -11.80
C TRP A 162 -2.10 -24.39 -11.31
N ARG A 163 -2.50 -24.23 -10.04
CA ARG A 163 -3.79 -24.76 -9.54
C ARG A 163 -4.97 -24.10 -10.26
N TYR A 164 -4.92 -22.79 -10.48
CA TYR A 164 -5.94 -22.07 -11.24
C TYR A 164 -6.01 -22.54 -12.71
N VAL A 165 -4.86 -22.60 -13.39
CA VAL A 165 -4.78 -23.07 -14.79
C VAL A 165 -5.31 -24.50 -14.92
N ARG A 166 -4.93 -25.41 -14.01
CA ARG A 166 -5.45 -26.79 -13.98
C ARG A 166 -6.97 -26.84 -13.78
N ARG A 167 -7.53 -26.01 -12.89
CA ARG A 167 -9.00 -25.92 -12.69
C ARG A 167 -9.73 -25.40 -13.93
N LYS A 168 -9.15 -24.41 -14.63
CA LYS A 168 -9.71 -23.88 -15.88
C LYS A 168 -9.65 -24.88 -17.03
N LEU A 169 -8.54 -25.60 -17.18
CA LEU A 169 -8.41 -26.66 -18.19
C LEU A 169 -9.31 -27.87 -17.90
N ALA A 170 -9.62 -28.13 -16.63
CA ALA A 170 -10.55 -29.17 -16.20
C ALA A 170 -12.05 -28.80 -16.33
N GLY A 171 -12.39 -27.66 -16.96
CA GLY A 171 -13.79 -27.29 -17.27
C GLY A 171 -14.58 -26.60 -16.15
N GLY A 172 -13.93 -26.17 -15.06
CA GLY A 172 -14.62 -25.45 -13.97
C GLY A 172 -14.91 -23.99 -14.30
N SER A 173 -16.15 -23.67 -14.66
CA SER A 173 -16.64 -22.28 -14.69
C SER A 173 -17.00 -21.82 -13.28
N SER A 174 -16.17 -20.96 -12.69
CA SER A 174 -16.67 -19.91 -11.79
C SER A 174 -15.69 -18.73 -11.76
N ALA A 175 -16.26 -17.54 -11.78
CA ALA A 175 -15.56 -16.27 -11.70
C ALA A 175 -15.34 -15.89 -10.23
N VAL A 176 -14.13 -15.43 -9.90
CA VAL A 176 -13.91 -14.28 -9.01
C VAL A 176 -12.64 -13.57 -9.49
N PRO A 177 -12.65 -12.24 -9.74
CA PRO A 177 -11.42 -11.48 -9.94
C PRO A 177 -10.77 -11.26 -8.56
N PHE A 178 -9.51 -11.63 -8.40
CA PHE A 178 -8.79 -11.35 -7.16
C PHE A 178 -8.52 -9.85 -7.05
N ALA A 179 -8.98 -9.30 -5.92
CA ALA A 179 -8.55 -8.03 -5.35
C ALA A 179 -7.09 -8.08 -4.88
#